data_AF-A0A924V9E5-F1
#
_entry.id   AF-A0A924V9E5-F1
#
_cell.length_a   1.000
_cell.length_b   1.000
_cell.length_c   1.000
_cell.angle_alpha   90.00
_cell.angle_beta   90.00
_cell.angle_gamma   90.00
#
_symmetry.space_group_name_H-M   'P 1'
#
loop_
_entity.id
_entity.type
_entity.pdbx_description
1 polymer ?
#
loop_
_entity_poly.entity_id
_entity_poly.type
_entity_poly.pdbx_seq_one_letter_code
_entity_poly.pdbx_strand_id
1 'polypeptide(L)'
;MELKELTDKIAGICDTYVEKYEISKSQDWMLLKIQEELGELNSAYLKLTSRGRIGKATPAELEKNLQEEIADVLCFVLLFARERGIDPEEAIKNKWYKYFEIEKGNV
;
A
#
# COMPACT_ATOMS: atom_id res chain seq x y z
N MET A 1 -8.77 7.50 13.46
CA MET A 1 -9.15 6.26 12.78
C MET A 1 -8.07 5.26 13.13
N GLU A 2 -8.44 4.19 13.83
CA GLU A 2 -7.57 3.04 14.02
C GLU A 2 -7.27 2.41 12.65
N LEU A 3 -6.08 1.85 12.43
CA LEU A 3 -5.68 1.27 11.13
C LEU A 3 -6.68 0.20 10.65
N LYS A 4 -7.32 -0.48 11.60
CA LYS A 4 -8.42 -1.42 11.36
C LYS A 4 -9.63 -0.77 10.69
N GLU A 5 -10.11 0.38 11.16
CA GLU A 5 -11.26 1.08 10.58
C GLU A 5 -10.98 1.56 9.15
N LEU A 6 -9.74 1.98 8.88
CA LEU A 6 -9.30 2.34 7.54
C LEU A 6 -9.33 1.11 6.62
N THR A 7 -8.77 0.00 7.09
CA THR A 7 -8.75 -1.27 6.35
C THR A 7 -10.17 -1.80 6.08
N ASP A 8 -11.11 -1.58 7.00
CA ASP A 8 -12.53 -1.93 6.83
C ASP A 8 -13.20 -1.11 5.72
N LYS A 9 -12.92 0.20 5.63
CA LYS A 9 -13.44 1.04 4.56
C LYS A 9 -12.84 0.68 3.20
N ILE A 10 -11.52 0.47 3.15
CA ILE A 10 -10.82 0.09 1.90
C ILE A 10 -11.35 -1.25 1.38
N ALA A 11 -11.61 -2.22 2.27
CA ALA A 11 -12.17 -3.52 1.87
C ALA A 11 -13.51 -3.38 1.15
N GLY A 12 -14.43 -2.55 1.67
CA GLY A 12 -15.72 -2.32 1.00
C GLY A 12 -15.58 -1.65 -0.39
N ILE A 13 -14.60 -0.75 -0.55
CA ILE A 13 -14.28 -0.15 -1.86
C ILE A 13 -13.74 -1.23 -2.82
N CYS A 14 -12.82 -2.07 -2.32
CA CYS A 14 -12.26 -3.17 -3.10
C CYS A 14 -13.33 -4.19 -3.50
N ASP A 15 -14.28 -4.52 -2.63
CA ASP A 15 -15.39 -5.42 -2.93
C ASP A 15 -16.25 -4.88 -4.08
N THR A 16 -16.58 -3.59 -4.05
CA THR A 16 -17.31 -2.93 -5.15
C THR A 16 -16.54 -3.01 -6.48
N TYR A 17 -15.22 -2.86 -6.45
CA TYR A 17 -14.37 -2.96 -7.64
C TYR A 17 -14.35 -4.40 -8.18
N VAL A 18 -14.16 -5.39 -7.30
CA VAL A 18 -14.12 -6.81 -7.65
C VAL A 18 -15.44 -7.27 -8.25
N GLU A 19 -16.58 -6.87 -7.67
CA GLU A 19 -17.91 -7.15 -8.22
C GLU A 19 -18.08 -6.51 -9.61
N LYS A 20 -17.70 -5.24 -9.75
CA LYS A 20 -17.85 -4.50 -11.01
C LYS A 20 -17.08 -5.12 -12.17
N TYR A 21 -15.89 -5.68 -11.90
CA TYR A 21 -15.00 -6.22 -12.94
C TYR A 21 -14.93 -7.75 -12.95
N GLU A 22 -15.84 -8.43 -12.22
CA GLU A 22 -15.94 -9.90 -12.17
C GLU A 22 -14.60 -10.59 -11.81
N ILE A 23 -13.86 -9.99 -10.88
CA ILE A 23 -12.54 -10.46 -10.48
C ILE A 23 -12.67 -11.60 -9.47
N SER A 24 -11.85 -12.64 -9.61
CA SER A 24 -11.69 -13.63 -8.54
C SER A 24 -10.75 -13.09 -7.48
N LYS A 25 -11.31 -12.60 -6.37
CA LYS A 25 -10.56 -12.04 -5.24
C LYS A 25 -9.91 -13.16 -4.41
N SER A 26 -8.79 -13.70 -4.89
CA SER A 26 -7.96 -14.67 -4.17
C SER A 26 -6.80 -14.00 -3.44
N GLN A 27 -6.18 -14.73 -2.50
CA GLN A 27 -4.93 -14.29 -1.86
C GLN A 27 -3.80 -14.08 -2.87
N ASP A 28 -3.73 -14.95 -3.89
CA ASP A 28 -2.76 -14.82 -4.98
C ASP A 28 -3.02 -13.54 -5.80
N TRP A 29 -4.29 -13.22 -6.08
CA TRP A 29 -4.65 -11.98 -6.76
C TRP A 29 -4.22 -10.75 -5.97
N MET A 30 -4.46 -10.72 -4.66
CA MET A 30 -4.01 -9.62 -3.81
C MET A 30 -2.49 -9.47 -3.82
N LEU A 31 -1.74 -10.58 -3.75
CA LEU A 31 -0.28 -10.54 -3.79
C LEU A 31 0.24 -10.03 -5.14
N LEU A 32 -0.39 -10.43 -6.24
CA LEU A 32 -0.08 -9.91 -7.58
C LEU A 32 -0.40 -8.42 -7.71
N LYS A 33 -1.52 -7.96 -7.14
CA LYS A 33 -1.85 -6.53 -7.08
C LYS A 33 -0.80 -5.74 -6.30
N ILE A 34 -0.29 -6.22 -5.17
CA ILE A 34 0.83 -5.56 -4.46
C ILE A 34 2.05 -5.38 -5.38
N GLN A 35 2.39 -6.39 -6.16
CA GLN A 35 3.50 -6.32 -7.12
C GLN A 35 3.22 -5.32 -8.25
N GLU A 36 1.98 -5.27 -8.75
CA GLU A 36 1.51 -4.30 -9.74
C GLU A 36 1.64 -2.87 -9.22
N GLU A 37 1.04 -2.55 -8.06
CA GLU A 37 1.07 -1.21 -7.47
C GLU A 37 2.50 -0.78 -7.10
N LEU A 38 3.34 -1.71 -6.66
CA LEU A 38 4.75 -1.42 -6.42
C LEU A 38 5.48 -1.05 -7.73
N GLY A 39 5.12 -1.68 -8.84
CA GLY A 39 5.60 -1.33 -10.18
C GLY A 39 5.16 0.08 -10.59
N GLU A 40 3.90 0.43 -10.35
CA GLU A 40 3.35 1.76 -10.64
C GLU A 40 4.01 2.83 -9.76
N LEU A 41 4.20 2.56 -8.47
CA LEU A 41 4.95 3.40 -7.53
C LEU A 41 6.38 3.66 -8.01
N ASN A 42 7.09 2.62 -8.45
CA ASN A 42 8.43 2.76 -9.01
C ASN A 42 8.43 3.68 -10.25
N SER A 43 7.46 3.49 -11.15
CA SER A 43 7.28 4.31 -12.35
C SER A 43 7.01 5.77 -12.00
N ALA A 44 6.10 6.03 -11.05
CA ALA A 44 5.76 7.37 -10.57
C ALA A 44 6.98 8.08 -9.98
N TYR A 45 7.72 7.40 -9.11
CA TYR A 45 8.92 7.95 -8.48
C TYR A 45 10.03 8.25 -9.51
N LEU A 46 10.24 7.38 -10.49
CA LEU A 46 11.21 7.61 -11.56
C LEU A 46 10.82 8.80 -12.44
N LYS A 47 9.53 8.97 -12.77
CA LYS A 47 9.04 10.13 -13.51
C LYS A 47 9.24 11.43 -12.72
N LEU A 48 8.83 11.46 -11.45
CA LEU A 48 8.99 12.62 -10.57
C LEU A 48 10.46 13.05 -10.45
N THR A 49 11.36 12.08 -10.36
CA THR A 49 12.81 12.32 -10.22
C THR A 49 13.56 12.44 -11.55
N SER A 50 12.85 12.69 -12.66
CA SER A 50 13.43 12.89 -14.01
C SER A 50 14.25 11.72 -14.56
N ARG A 51 13.99 10.51 -14.08
CA ARG A 51 14.61 9.25 -14.53
C ARG A 51 13.67 8.39 -15.39
N GLY A 52 12.42 8.81 -15.55
CA GLY A 52 11.40 8.19 -16.39
C GLY A 52 10.89 9.12 -17.49
N ARG A 53 10.08 8.59 -18.42
CA ARG A 53 9.40 9.41 -19.43
C ARG A 53 8.21 10.14 -18.81
N ILE A 54 8.28 11.47 -18.76
CA ILE A 54 7.28 12.34 -18.12
C ILE A 54 6.12 12.70 -19.06
N GLY A 55 6.34 12.72 -20.38
CA GLY A 55 5.31 13.12 -21.34
C GLY A 55 4.90 14.58 -21.17
N LYS A 56 3.60 14.86 -21.06
CA LYS A 56 3.04 16.21 -20.87
C LYS A 56 2.68 16.53 -19.41
N ALA A 57 2.99 15.63 -18.47
CA ALA A 57 2.63 15.81 -17.07
C ALA A 57 3.39 16.99 -16.44
N THR A 58 2.66 17.78 -15.68
CA THR A 58 3.19 18.86 -14.85
C THR A 58 3.81 18.31 -13.56
N PRO A 59 4.70 19.05 -12.88
CA PRO A 59 5.25 18.62 -11.59
C PRO A 59 4.19 18.29 -10.53
N ALA A 60 3.09 19.05 -10.50
CA ALA A 60 2.00 18.81 -9.57
C ALA A 60 1.25 17.49 -9.86
N GLU A 61 1.06 17.15 -11.14
CA GLU A 61 0.46 15.87 -11.53
C GLU A 61 1.38 14.69 -11.20
N LEU A 62 2.70 14.84 -11.36
CA LEU A 62 3.67 13.80 -10.97
C LEU A 62 3.67 13.54 -9.47
N GLU A 63 3.60 14.61 -8.67
CA GLU A 63 3.55 14.51 -7.21
C GLU A 63 2.24 13.86 -6.75
N LYS A 64 1.11 14.27 -7.35
CA LYS A 64 -0.19 13.64 -7.11
C LYS A 64 -0.17 12.15 -7.45
N ASN A 65 0.37 11.78 -8.61
CA ASN A 65 0.48 10.39 -9.01
C ASN A 65 1.30 9.59 -7.99
N LEU A 66 2.44 10.13 -7.51
CA LEU A 66 3.24 9.45 -6.49
C LEU A 66 2.44 9.19 -5.21
N GLN A 67 1.63 10.15 -4.75
CA GLN A 67 0.80 9.99 -3.56
C GLN A 67 -0.28 8.92 -3.76
N GLU A 68 -0.88 8.87 -4.94
CA GLU A 68 -1.87 7.86 -5.33
C GLU A 68 -1.24 6.45 -5.31
N GLU A 69 -0.07 6.26 -5.93
CA GLU A 69 0.60 4.94 -5.93
C GLU A 69 1.06 4.50 -4.53
N ILE A 70 1.48 5.44 -3.67
CA ILE A 70 1.78 5.13 -2.26
C ILE A 70 0.53 4.62 -1.55
N ALA A 71 -0.61 5.28 -1.79
CA ALA A 71 -1.87 4.87 -1.20
C ALA A 71 -2.28 3.48 -1.69
N ASP A 72 -2.14 3.17 -2.98
CA ASP A 72 -2.52 1.88 -3.54
C ASP A 72 -1.66 0.73 -2.99
N VAL A 73 -0.34 0.90 -2.93
CA VAL A 73 0.55 -0.08 -2.27
C VAL A 73 0.14 -0.32 -0.82
N LEU A 74 -0.10 0.74 -0.05
CA LEU A 74 -0.53 0.61 1.35
C LEU A 74 -1.89 -0.09 1.47
N CYS A 75 -2.86 0.28 0.64
CA CYS A 75 -4.19 -0.31 0.63
C CYS A 75 -4.12 -1.81 0.37
N PHE A 76 -3.42 -2.26 -0.68
CA PHE A 76 -3.32 -3.68 -1.00
C PHE A 76 -2.52 -4.48 0.04
N VAL A 77 -1.49 -3.90 0.68
CA VAL A 77 -0.80 -4.55 1.81
C VAL A 77 -1.75 -4.75 3.00
N LEU A 78 -2.56 -3.74 3.34
CA LEU A 78 -3.54 -3.84 4.43
C LEU A 78 -4.66 -4.85 4.11
N LEU A 79 -5.16 -4.85 2.87
CA LEU A 79 -6.15 -5.83 2.41
C LEU A 79 -5.60 -7.26 2.47
N PHE A 80 -4.36 -7.47 2.05
CA PHE A 80 -3.71 -8.77 2.12
C PHE A 80 -3.50 -9.22 3.57
N ALA A 81 -3.06 -8.32 4.47
CA ALA A 81 -2.95 -8.62 5.89
C ALA A 81 -4.29 -9.04 6.49
N ARG A 82 -5.37 -8.29 6.20
CA ARG A 82 -6.73 -8.62 6.61
C ARG A 82 -7.16 -10.01 6.11
N GLU A 83 -6.98 -10.31 4.82
CA GLU A 83 -7.35 -11.60 4.23
C GLU A 83 -6.59 -12.78 4.86
N ARG A 84 -5.37 -12.52 5.35
CA ARG A 84 -4.56 -13.49 6.08
C ARG A 84 -4.88 -13.57 7.58
N GLY A 85 -5.79 -12.73 8.09
CA GLY A 85 -6.13 -12.64 9.52
C GLY A 85 -5.01 -12.03 10.37
N ILE A 86 -4.17 -11.18 9.78
CA ILE A 86 -3.02 -10.53 10.44
C ILE A 86 -3.44 -9.12 10.85
N ASP A 87 -3.25 -8.80 12.13
CA ASP A 87 -3.32 -7.41 12.61
C ASP A 87 -2.01 -6.69 12.23
N PRO A 88 -2.05 -5.69 11.33
CA PRO A 88 -0.86 -4.99 10.87
C PRO A 88 -0.17 -4.19 11.99
N GLU A 89 -0.92 -3.63 12.94
CA GLU A 89 -0.32 -2.88 14.05
C GLU A 89 0.40 -3.82 15.02
N GLU A 90 -0.21 -4.95 15.34
CA GLU A 90 0.43 -5.98 16.17
C GLU A 90 1.66 -6.57 15.47
N ALA A 91 1.57 -6.84 14.16
CA ALA A 91 2.70 -7.33 13.37
C ALA A 91 3.87 -6.35 13.38
N ILE A 92 3.60 -5.04 13.24
CA ILE A 92 4.63 -3.98 13.32
C ILE A 92 5.23 -3.94 14.73
N LYS A 93 4.41 -3.92 15.79
CA LYS A 93 4.87 -3.94 17.19
C LYS A 93 5.81 -5.13 17.43
N ASN A 94 5.37 -6.34 17.10
CA ASN A 94 6.14 -7.57 17.31
C ASN A 94 7.46 -7.58 16.51
N LYS A 95 7.47 -7.02 15.30
CA LYS A 95 8.67 -7.01 14.45
C LYS A 95 9.66 -5.90 14.82
N TRP A 96 9.17 -4.69 15.07
CA TRP A 96 9.98 -3.47 15.14
C TRP A 96 10.16 -2.92 16.54
N TYR A 97 9.21 -3.08 17.47
CA TYR A 97 9.31 -2.41 18.77
C TYR A 97 10.42 -2.98 19.66
N LYS A 98 10.84 -4.22 19.41
CA LYS A 98 12.06 -4.77 20.03
C LYS A 98 13.31 -3.93 19.78
N TYR A 99 13.36 -3.10 18.73
CA TYR A 99 14.49 -2.20 18.46
C TYR A 99 14.35 -0.84 19.15
N PHE A 100 13.12 -0.38 19.44
CA PHE A 100 12.90 0.85 20.22
C PHE A 100 13.37 0.71 21.69
N GLU A 101 13.24 -0.47 22.26
CA GLU A 101 13.69 -0.75 23.63
C GLU A 101 15.22 -0.87 23.73
N ILE A 102 15.90 -1.32 22.66
CA ILE A 102 17.38 -1.41 22.63
C ILE A 102 18.02 -0.02 22.66
N GLU A 103 17.44 0.98 22.00
CA GLU A 103 17.95 2.36 22.02
C GLU A 103 17.77 3.04 23.39
N LYS A 104 16.71 2.70 24.13
CA LYS A 104 16.47 3.26 25.48
C LYS A 104 17.30 2.60 26.59
N GLY A 105 17.81 1.39 26.36
CA GLY A 105 18.70 0.69 27.30
C GLY A 105 20.19 1.01 27.14
N ASN A 106 20.55 1.84 26.16
CA ASN A 106 21.92 2.27 25.87
C ASN A 106 22.15 3.78 26.19
N VAL A 107 21.30 4.38 27.03
CA VAL A 107 21.49 5.72 27.62
C VAL A 107 21.60 5.61 29.13
#